data_AF-A0A0X3BGY3-F1
#
_entry.id   AF-A0A0X3BGY3-F1
#
_cell.length_a   1.000
_cell.length_b   1.000
_cell.length_c   1.000
_cell.angle_alpha   90.00
_cell.angle_beta   90.00
_cell.angle_gamma   90.00
#
_symmetry.space_group_name_H-M   'P 1'
#
loop_
_entity.id
_entity.type
_entity.pdbx_description
1 polymer ?
#
loop_
_entity_poly.entity_id
_entity_poly.type
_entity_poly.pdbx_seq_one_letter_code
_entity_poly.pdbx_strand_id
1 'polypeptide(L)'
;MIGNDVTVYQTVPLAFFLIHRIRDVSVLLNTAAHVGGNTDTIAFICGAYAGATYGKSALPRDLLEGLEGRDAIESMAARLYERYITKP
;
A
#
# COMPACT_ATOMS: atom_id res chain seq x y z
N MET A 1 20.53 11.41 -2.80
CA MET A 1 20.17 10.15 -3.49
C MET A 1 18.79 9.72 -2.98
N ILE A 2 17.89 9.29 -3.85
CA ILE A 2 16.74 8.49 -3.42
C ILE A 2 17.33 7.13 -3.04
N GLY A 3 17.52 6.90 -1.74
CA GLY A 3 17.90 5.59 -1.23
C GLY A 3 16.66 4.78 -0.87
N ASN A 4 16.88 3.60 -0.32
CA ASN A 4 15.84 2.66 0.09
C ASN A 4 15.98 2.27 1.58
N ASP A 5 16.72 3.05 2.36
CA ASP A 5 16.92 2.82 3.79
C ASP A 5 15.66 3.16 4.61
N VAL A 6 15.64 2.76 5.88
CA VAL A 6 14.55 2.96 6.86
C VAL A 6 14.28 4.42 7.18
N THR A 7 15.18 5.33 6.77
CA THR A 7 14.99 6.76 6.98
C THR A 7 13.81 7.29 6.17
N VAL A 8 12.96 8.11 6.80
CA VAL A 8 11.78 8.71 6.16
C VAL A 8 12.14 9.49 4.90
N TYR A 9 13.30 10.17 4.90
CA TYR A 9 13.82 10.95 3.77
C TYR A 9 14.15 10.11 2.52
N GLN A 10 14.23 8.78 2.67
CA GLN A 10 14.46 7.85 1.57
C GLN A 10 13.20 7.06 1.24
N THR A 11 12.56 6.48 2.27
CA THR A 11 11.36 5.65 2.13
C THR A 11 10.19 6.38 1.46
N VAL A 12 9.83 7.58 1.94
CA VAL A 12 8.64 8.30 1.42
C VAL A 12 8.86 8.80 -0.01
N PRO A 13 9.98 9.48 -0.35
CA PRO A 13 10.22 9.89 -1.73
C PRO A 13 10.28 8.73 -2.72
N LEU A 14 10.87 7.59 -2.34
CA LEU A 14 10.91 6.40 -3.19
C LEU A 14 9.50 5.83 -3.43
N ALA A 15 8.68 5.69 -2.39
CA ALA A 15 7.30 5.22 -2.54
C ALA A 15 6.48 6.14 -3.48
N PHE A 16 6.57 7.47 -3.29
CA PHE A 16 5.87 8.43 -4.16
C PHE A 16 6.39 8.42 -5.59
N PHE A 17 7.69 8.23 -5.78
CA PHE A 17 8.28 8.05 -7.11
C PHE A 17 7.68 6.83 -7.83
N LEU A 18 7.62 5.68 -7.15
CA LEU A 18 7.04 4.45 -7.71
C LEU A 18 5.55 4.62 -8.02
N ILE A 19 4.78 5.19 -7.10
CA ILE A 19 3.35 5.51 -7.27
C ILE A 19 3.12 6.38 -8.52
N HIS A 20 3.96 7.38 -8.74
CA HIS A 20 3.79 8.26 -9.89
C HIS A 20 4.20 7.58 -11.21
N ARG A 21 5.19 6.69 -11.16
CA ARG A 21 5.81 6.08 -12.34
C ARG A 21 5.10 4.83 -12.85
N ILE A 22 4.43 4.09 -11.96
CA ILE A 22 3.83 2.79 -12.25
C ILE A 22 2.32 2.87 -12.02
N ARG A 23 1.54 2.63 -13.08
CA ARG A 23 0.06 2.73 -13.06
C ARG A 23 -0.64 1.40 -12.79
N ASP A 24 -0.01 0.29 -13.18
CA ASP A 24 -0.53 -1.04 -12.90
C ASP A 24 -0.26 -1.39 -11.42
N VAL A 25 -1.32 -1.71 -10.68
CA VAL A 25 -1.23 -1.97 -9.24
C VAL A 25 -0.40 -3.22 -8.93
N SER A 26 -0.52 -4.27 -9.74
CA SER A 26 0.24 -5.50 -9.54
C SER A 26 1.73 -5.26 -9.77
N VAL A 27 2.08 -4.52 -10.83
CA VAL A 27 3.46 -4.13 -11.12
C VAL A 27 4.00 -3.19 -10.03
N LEU A 28 3.18 -2.25 -9.53
CA LEU A 28 3.59 -1.32 -8.47
C LEU A 28 3.94 -2.07 -7.18
N LEU A 29 3.06 -2.96 -6.73
CA LEU A 29 3.28 -3.75 -5.51
C LEU A 29 4.48 -4.68 -5.66
N ASN A 30 4.59 -5.38 -6.79
CA ASN A 30 5.72 -6.25 -7.06
C ASN A 30 7.04 -5.46 -7.10
N THR A 31 7.07 -4.31 -7.77
CA THR A 31 8.28 -3.47 -7.82
C THR A 31 8.64 -2.96 -6.44
N ALA A 32 7.68 -2.44 -5.67
CA ALA A 32 7.90 -1.92 -4.32
C ALA A 32 8.45 -3.00 -3.36
N ALA A 33 8.00 -4.24 -3.49
CA ALA A 33 8.52 -5.37 -2.71
C ALA A 33 9.96 -5.76 -3.07
N HIS A 34 10.48 -5.32 -4.22
CA HIS A 34 11.80 -5.71 -4.74
C HIS A 34 12.79 -4.55 -4.87
N VAL A 35 12.49 -3.35 -4.37
CA VAL A 35 13.42 -2.21 -4.45
C VAL A 35 14.62 -2.30 -3.49
N GLY A 36 14.67 -3.32 -2.64
CA GLY A 36 15.70 -3.51 -1.61
C GLY A 36 15.52 -2.56 -0.41
N GLY A 37 16.26 -2.82 0.68
CA GLY A 37 16.16 -2.02 1.90
C GLY A 37 14.81 -2.17 2.60
N ASN A 38 14.16 -1.05 2.91
CA ASN A 38 12.89 -0.94 3.65
C ASN A 38 11.65 -1.29 2.79
N THR A 39 11.72 -2.42 2.10
CA THR A 39 10.73 -2.85 1.10
C THR A 39 9.33 -3.05 1.66
N ASP A 40 9.20 -3.55 2.89
CA ASP A 40 7.94 -3.74 3.60
C ASP A 40 7.19 -2.42 3.78
N THR A 41 7.88 -1.39 4.27
CA THR A 41 7.29 -0.05 4.46
C THR A 41 6.98 0.63 3.13
N ILE A 42 7.87 0.51 2.14
CA ILE A 42 7.66 1.10 0.81
C ILE A 42 6.46 0.45 0.12
N ALA A 43 6.36 -0.89 0.16
CA ALA A 43 5.23 -1.64 -0.38
C ALA A 43 3.93 -1.34 0.38
N PHE A 44 3.99 -1.17 1.70
CA PHE A 44 2.86 -0.75 2.51
C PHE A 44 2.31 0.62 2.07
N ILE A 45 3.18 1.63 1.88
CA ILE A 45 2.76 2.96 1.41
C ILE A 45 2.16 2.88 0.00
N CYS A 46 2.80 2.13 -0.91
CA CYS A 46 2.32 1.95 -2.28
C CYS A 46 0.95 1.24 -2.30
N GLY A 47 0.75 0.21 -1.47
CA GLY A 47 -0.50 -0.51 -1.36
C GLY A 47 -1.62 0.31 -0.72
N ALA A 48 -1.31 1.10 0.31
CA ALA A 48 -2.26 2.04 0.90
C ALA A 48 -2.74 3.06 -0.15
N TYR A 49 -1.82 3.63 -0.93
CA TYR A 49 -2.16 4.53 -2.02
C TYR A 49 -3.03 3.86 -3.10
N ALA A 50 -2.62 2.67 -3.56
CA ALA A 50 -3.35 1.94 -4.59
C ALA A 50 -4.78 1.57 -4.14
N GLY A 51 -4.92 1.07 -2.91
CA GLY A 51 -6.23 0.72 -2.32
C GLY A 51 -7.13 1.95 -2.14
N ALA A 52 -6.57 3.09 -1.72
CA ALA A 52 -7.33 4.34 -1.57
C ALA A 52 -7.74 4.95 -2.92
N THR A 53 -6.89 4.84 -3.95
CA THR A 53 -7.11 5.47 -5.26
C THR A 53 -7.99 4.63 -6.17
N TYR A 54 -7.79 3.30 -6.18
CA TYR A 54 -8.43 2.39 -7.13
C TYR A 54 -9.42 1.41 -6.49
N GLY A 55 -9.52 1.43 -5.16
CA GLY A 55 -10.40 0.55 -4.40
C GLY A 55 -9.83 -0.86 -4.17
N LYS A 56 -10.46 -1.62 -3.28
CA LYS A 56 -10.07 -2.99 -2.90
C LYS A 56 -9.99 -3.94 -4.11
N SER A 57 -10.89 -3.81 -5.07
CA SER A 57 -10.97 -4.68 -6.24
C SER A 57 -9.80 -4.53 -7.22
N ALA A 58 -9.01 -3.46 -7.10
CA ALA A 58 -7.80 -3.26 -7.90
C ALA A 58 -6.57 -3.98 -7.33
N LEU A 59 -6.63 -4.46 -6.08
CA LEU A 59 -5.52 -5.17 -5.45
C LEU A 59 -5.48 -6.63 -5.93
N PRO A 60 -4.29 -7.24 -6.11
CA PRO A 60 -4.17 -8.64 -6.53
C PRO A 60 -4.90 -9.58 -5.58
N ARG A 61 -5.74 -10.45 -6.16
CA ARG A 61 -6.66 -11.31 -5.41
C ARG A 61 -5.92 -12.34 -4.55
N ASP A 62 -4.87 -12.91 -5.10
CA ASP A 62 -3.96 -13.86 -4.43
C ASP A 62 -3.32 -13.24 -3.18
N LEU A 63 -2.89 -11.97 -3.26
CA LEU A 63 -2.35 -11.26 -2.10
C LEU A 63 -3.41 -11.01 -1.02
N LEU A 64 -4.66 -10.73 -1.40
CA LEU A 64 -5.75 -10.59 -0.44
C LEU A 64 -6.16 -11.93 0.19
N GLU A 65 -6.13 -13.02 -0.57
CA GLU A 65 -6.46 -14.36 -0.08
C GLU A 65 -5.38 -14.93 0.84
N GLY A 66 -4.11 -14.62 0.58
CA GLY A 66 -2.98 -15.02 1.43
C GLY A 66 -2.69 -14.10 2.62
N LEU A 67 -3.46 -13.03 2.82
CA LEU A 67 -3.18 -12.02 3.84
C LEU A 67 -3.43 -12.56 5.26
N GLU A 68 -2.38 -12.56 6.09
CA GLU A 68 -2.50 -12.87 7.51
C GLU A 68 -3.40 -11.85 8.22
N GLY A 69 -4.33 -12.34 9.04
CA GLY A 69 -5.24 -11.47 9.80
C GLY A 69 -6.27 -10.71 8.95
N ARG A 70 -6.53 -11.16 7.71
CA ARG A 70 -7.47 -10.55 6.77
C ARG A 70 -8.79 -10.13 7.41
N ASP A 71 -9.44 -11.02 8.16
CA ASP A 71 -10.76 -10.75 8.76
C ASP A 71 -10.71 -9.59 9.75
N ALA A 72 -9.63 -9.49 10.54
CA ALA A 72 -9.43 -8.38 11.47
C ALA A 72 -9.18 -7.06 10.75
N ILE A 73 -8.41 -7.08 9.65
CA ILE A 73 -8.15 -5.92 8.80
C ILE A 73 -9.44 -5.45 8.11
N GLU A 74 -10.23 -6.36 7.55
CA GLU A 74 -11.52 -6.04 6.91
C GLU A 74 -12.52 -5.48 7.92
N SER A 75 -12.59 -6.04 9.13
CA SER A 75 -13.41 -5.51 10.22
C SER A 75 -12.97 -4.10 10.64
N MET A 76 -11.66 -3.85 10.73
CA MET A 76 -11.13 -2.52 11.02
C MET A 76 -11.49 -1.52 9.90
N ALA A 77 -11.34 -1.92 8.63
CA ALA A 77 -11.69 -1.08 7.49
C ALA A 77 -13.17 -0.70 7.50
N ALA A 78 -14.08 -1.64 7.80
CA ALA A 78 -15.51 -1.37 7.93
C ALA A 78 -15.81 -0.34 9.04
N ARG A 79 -15.18 -0.49 10.21
CA ARG A 79 -15.32 0.46 11.33
C ARG A 79 -14.78 1.85 11.02
N LEU A 80 -13.67 1.93 10.28
CA LEU A 80 -13.11 3.21 9.83
C LEU A 80 -14.03 3.88 8.80
N TYR A 81 -14.61 3.11 7.89
CA TYR A 81 -15.59 3.62 6.92
C TYR A 81 -16.87 4.12 7.61
N GLU A 82 -17.39 3.37 8.58
CA GLU A 82 -18.54 3.78 9.40
C GLU A 82 -18.26 5.11 10.12
N ARG A 83 -17.06 5.25 10.72
CA ARG A 83 -16.65 6.53 11.33
C ARG A 83 -16.52 7.67 10.34
N TYR A 84 -16.08 7.39 9.11
CA TYR A 84 -15.96 8.40 8.06
C TYR A 84 -17.34 8.92 7.63
N ILE A 85 -18.33 8.03 7.46
CA ILE A 85 -19.70 8.42 7.03
C ILE A 85 -20.55 9.03 8.15
N THR A 86 -20.22 8.78 9.41
CA THR A 86 -20.98 9.27 10.58
C THR A 86 -20.41 10.56 11.19
N LYS A 87 -19.25 11.01 10.73
CA LYS A 87 -18.66 12.28 11.18
C LYS A 87 -19.49 13.44 10.59
N PRO A 88 -19.96 14.40 11.41
CA PRO A 88 -20.68 15.59 10.93
C PRO A 88 -19.78 16.52 10.12
#